data_AF-A0A3S0XP07-F1
#
_entry.id   AF-A0A3S0XP07-F1
#
_cell.length_a   1.000
_cell.length_b   1.000
_cell.length_c   1.000
_cell.angle_alpha   90.00
_cell.angle_beta   90.00
_cell.angle_gamma   90.00
#
_symmetry.space_group_name_H-M   'P 1'
#
loop_
_entity.id
_entity.type
_entity.pdbx_description
1 polymer ?
#
loop_
_entity_poly.entity_id
_entity_poly.type
_entity_poly.pdbx_seq_one_letter_code
_entity_poly.pdbx_strand_id
1 'polypeptide(L)'
;MSGTSSRPVPTHRRWTPRAYLYLALAAAGLVGTWTYNVIAIIERRDVLGDWFGGGPSVSSLTTDLLVVAVAAVIFMIVEGRRLRMKRVWLVVLTAPFIALAFAFPLFLALRERALAEGRDERSESP
;
A
#
# COMPACT_ATOMS: atom_id res chain seq x y z
N MET A 1 -8.50 15.15 49.74
CA MET A 1 -7.45 15.07 48.69
C MET A 1 -7.60 13.74 47.97
N SER A 2 -8.44 13.69 46.94
CA SER A 2 -8.66 12.51 46.10
C SER A 2 -7.75 12.62 44.88
N GLY A 3 -6.75 11.75 44.80
CA GLY A 3 -5.75 11.74 43.74
C GLY A 3 -6.38 11.49 42.38
N THR A 4 -6.15 12.41 41.45
CA THR A 4 -6.39 12.20 40.02
C THR A 4 -5.41 11.14 39.52
N SER A 5 -5.87 9.90 39.33
CA SER A 5 -5.11 8.88 38.63
C SER A 5 -5.12 9.18 37.13
N SER A 6 -4.23 10.05 36.67
CA SER A 6 -3.93 10.21 35.25
C SER A 6 -3.25 8.93 34.77
N ARG A 7 -4.05 7.96 34.29
CA ARG A 7 -3.50 6.80 33.57
C ARG A 7 -2.70 7.35 32.37
N PRO A 8 -1.43 6.96 32.20
CA PRO A 8 -0.67 7.38 31.04
C PRO A 8 -1.40 6.91 29.78
N VAL A 9 -1.71 7.84 28.87
CA VAL A 9 -2.27 7.51 27.56
C VAL A 9 -1.20 6.72 26.80
N PRO A 10 -1.39 5.43 26.49
CA PRO A 10 -0.38 4.67 25.78
C PRO A 10 -0.33 5.14 24.31
N THR A 11 0.52 6.12 24.02
CA THR A 11 0.78 6.58 22.66
C THR A 11 1.90 5.77 22.02
N HIS A 12 1.81 4.44 22.04
CA HIS A 12 2.74 3.65 21.25
C HIS A 12 2.10 3.37 19.89
N ARG A 13 2.37 4.24 18.93
CA ARG A 13 2.13 3.97 17.52
C ARG A 13 3.10 2.86 17.07
N ARG A 14 2.79 1.61 17.40
CA ARG A 14 3.72 0.48 17.20
C ARG A 14 3.68 0.04 15.75
N TRP A 15 4.67 0.48 14.99
CA TRP A 15 4.96 -0.09 13.68
C TRP A 15 5.51 -1.51 13.88
N THR A 16 4.85 -2.49 13.29
CA THR A 16 5.30 -3.89 13.35
C THR A 16 6.50 -4.11 12.42
N PRO A 17 7.34 -5.13 12.63
CA PRO A 17 8.40 -5.48 11.68
C PRO A 17 7.89 -5.69 10.25
N ARG A 18 6.69 -6.25 10.11
CA ARG A 18 5.99 -6.41 8.82
C ARG A 18 5.67 -5.06 8.18
N ALA A 19 5.20 -4.09 8.97
CA ALA A 19 4.92 -2.76 8.46
C ALA A 19 6.19 -2.08 7.90
N TYR A 20 7.34 -2.24 8.57
CA TYR A 20 8.61 -1.72 8.06
C TYR A 20 9.07 -2.44 6.79
N LEU A 21 8.94 -3.76 6.72
CA LEU A 21 9.22 -4.52 5.50
C LEU A 21 8.38 -4.00 4.32
N TYR A 22 7.09 -3.80 4.53
CA TYR A 22 6.21 -3.27 3.50
C TYR A 22 6.52 -1.82 3.11
N LEU A 23 6.96 -0.97 4.04
CA LEU A 23 7.45 0.37 3.72
C LEU A 23 8.74 0.32 2.88
N ALA A 24 9.67 -0.58 3.21
CA ALA A 24 10.89 -0.75 2.41
C ALA A 24 10.55 -1.23 0.99
N LEU A 25 9.64 -2.18 0.85
CA LEU A 25 9.13 -2.63 -0.45
C LEU A 25 8.42 -1.50 -1.21
N ALA A 26 7.63 -0.67 -0.51
CA ALA A 26 7.00 0.50 -1.12
C ALA A 26 8.06 1.46 -1.66
N ALA A 27 9.07 1.80 -0.86
CA ALA A 27 10.15 2.68 -1.28
C ALA A 27 10.92 2.11 -2.48
N ALA A 28 11.27 0.83 -2.44
CA ALA A 28 11.92 0.15 -3.56
C ALA A 28 11.04 0.14 -4.82
N GLY A 29 9.75 -0.13 -4.69
CA GLY A 29 8.78 -0.10 -5.78
C GLY A 29 8.63 1.31 -6.37
N LEU A 30 8.60 2.34 -5.53
CA LEU A 30 8.55 3.74 -5.97
C LEU A 30 9.80 4.11 -6.76
N VAL A 31 10.99 3.86 -6.19
CA VAL A 31 12.27 4.16 -6.84
C VAL A 31 12.39 3.40 -8.16
N GLY A 32 12.09 2.10 -8.16
CA GLY A 32 12.18 1.27 -9.36
C GLY A 32 11.25 1.76 -10.46
N THR A 33 9.95 1.87 -10.16
CA THR A 33 8.95 2.26 -11.17
C THR A 33 9.14 3.69 -11.67
N TRP A 34 9.47 4.65 -10.79
CA TRP A 34 9.73 6.02 -11.23
C TRP A 34 10.99 6.15 -12.05
N THR A 35 12.04 5.37 -11.77
CA THR A 35 13.25 5.40 -12.61
C THR A 35 12.91 5.03 -14.05
N TYR A 36 12.17 3.94 -14.27
CA TYR A 36 11.76 3.53 -15.61
C TYR A 36 10.75 4.48 -16.25
N ASN A 37 9.79 5.02 -15.49
CA ASN A 37 8.82 5.99 -16.00
C ASN A 37 9.51 7.29 -16.46
N VAL A 38 10.50 7.78 -15.71
CA VAL A 38 11.29 8.96 -16.09
C VAL A 38 12.09 8.71 -17.36
N ILE A 39 12.75 7.55 -17.46
CA ILE A 39 13.46 7.15 -18.69
C ILE A 39 12.48 7.13 -19.87
N ALA A 40 11.32 6.50 -19.71
CA ALA A 40 10.31 6.41 -20.77
C ALA A 40 9.79 7.80 -21.22
N ILE A 41 9.61 8.73 -20.29
CA ILE A 41 9.23 10.12 -20.58
C ILE A 41 10.33 10.83 -21.36
N ILE A 42 11.59 10.71 -20.93
CA ILE A 42 12.74 11.34 -21.59
C ILE A 42 12.93 10.77 -23.01
N GLU A 43 12.79 9.46 -23.16
CA GLU A 43 12.89 8.74 -24.44
C GLU A 43 11.64 8.90 -25.33
N ARG A 44 10.57 9.54 -24.85
CA ARG A 44 9.27 9.67 -25.54
C ARG A 44 8.69 8.34 -26.01
N ARG A 45 8.81 7.30 -25.18
CA ARG A 45 8.27 5.96 -25.46
C ARG A 45 6.75 5.96 -25.48
N ASP A 46 6.16 5.19 -26.40
CA ASP A 46 4.76 4.83 -26.32
C ASP A 46 4.59 3.64 -25.36
N VAL A 47 4.59 3.93 -24.06
CA VAL A 47 4.51 2.90 -23.02
C VAL A 47 3.22 2.10 -23.15
N LEU A 48 2.09 2.71 -23.49
CA LEU A 48 0.85 1.94 -23.66
C LEU A 48 0.93 1.02 -24.88
N GLY A 49 1.46 1.53 -26.00
CA GLY A 49 1.73 0.71 -27.19
C GLY A 49 2.66 -0.46 -26.91
N ASP A 50 3.72 -0.27 -26.13
CA ASP A 50 4.69 -1.33 -25.79
C ASP A 50 4.05 -2.47 -24.96
N TRP A 51 3.14 -2.15 -24.04
CA TRP A 51 2.46 -3.15 -23.19
C TRP A 51 1.41 -3.97 -23.97
N PHE A 52 0.67 -3.34 -24.88
CA PHE A 52 -0.42 -4.01 -25.62
C PHE A 52 -0.03 -4.49 -27.03
N GLY A 53 1.05 -3.96 -27.61
CA GLY A 53 1.58 -4.34 -28.92
C GLY A 53 2.81 -5.24 -28.86
N GLY A 54 3.33 -5.54 -27.67
CA GLY A 54 4.44 -6.46 -27.48
C GLY A 54 4.11 -7.90 -27.86
N GLY A 55 5.15 -8.71 -28.11
CA GLY A 55 4.99 -10.14 -28.43
C GLY A 55 4.30 -10.95 -27.31
N PRO A 56 4.03 -12.25 -27.54
CA PRO A 56 3.23 -13.08 -26.62
C PRO A 56 3.69 -13.06 -25.15
N SER A 57 5.00 -13.03 -24.90
CA SER A 57 5.55 -12.98 -23.54
C SER A 57 5.18 -11.68 -22.79
N VAL A 58 5.18 -10.54 -23.48
CA VAL A 58 4.79 -9.24 -22.90
C VAL A 58 3.30 -9.20 -22.65
N SER A 59 2.50 -9.71 -23.60
CA SER A 59 1.05 -9.81 -23.46
C SER A 59 0.63 -10.69 -22.29
N SER A 60 1.31 -11.83 -22.08
CA SER A 60 1.07 -12.72 -20.93
C SER A 60 1.36 -12.00 -19.61
N LEU A 61 2.52 -11.37 -19.48
CA LEU A 61 2.91 -10.64 -18.27
C LEU A 61 1.96 -9.47 -17.98
N THR A 62 1.55 -8.75 -19.02
CA THR A 62 0.56 -7.66 -18.92
C THR A 62 -0.76 -8.18 -18.38
N THR A 63 -1.24 -9.31 -18.90
CA THR A 63 -2.48 -9.96 -18.45
C THR A 63 -2.39 -10.37 -16.99
N ASP A 64 -1.29 -11.03 -16.60
CA ASP A 64 -1.05 -11.43 -15.21
C ASP A 64 -1.06 -10.22 -14.27
N LEU A 65 -0.38 -9.14 -14.67
CA LEU A 65 -0.29 -7.92 -13.88
C LEU A 65 -1.66 -7.22 -13.75
N LEU A 66 -2.47 -7.20 -14.81
CA LEU A 66 -3.82 -6.63 -14.77
C LEU A 66 -4.74 -7.40 -13.81
N VAL A 67 -4.71 -8.73 -13.86
CA VAL A 67 -5.49 -9.58 -12.96
C VAL A 67 -5.09 -9.34 -11.50
N VAL A 68 -3.78 -9.32 -11.22
CA VAL A 68 -3.25 -9.05 -9.87
C VAL A 68 -3.59 -7.63 -9.43
N ALA A 69 -3.52 -6.63 -10.32
CA ALA A 69 -3.87 -5.25 -10.02
C ALA A 69 -5.34 -5.11 -9.59
N VAL A 70 -6.26 -5.73 -10.33
CA VAL A 70 -7.69 -5.72 -9.99
C VAL A 70 -7.92 -6.39 -8.64
N ALA A 71 -7.35 -7.57 -8.42
CA ALA A 71 -7.47 -8.28 -7.15
C ALA A 71 -6.90 -7.46 -5.97
N ALA A 72 -5.74 -6.83 -6.16
CA ALA A 72 -5.11 -5.98 -5.15
C ALA A 72 -5.96 -4.76 -4.82
N VAL A 73 -6.52 -4.07 -5.82
CA VAL A 73 -7.41 -2.92 -5.61
C VAL A 73 -8.66 -3.32 -4.84
N ILE A 74 -9.31 -4.43 -5.22
CA ILE A 74 -10.48 -4.96 -4.50
C ILE A 74 -10.11 -5.24 -3.04
N PHE A 75 -8.99 -5.95 -2.81
CA PHE A 75 -8.51 -6.24 -1.46
C PHE A 75 -8.25 -4.96 -0.64
N MET A 76 -7.57 -3.96 -1.23
CA MET A 76 -7.28 -2.69 -0.58
C MET A 76 -8.56 -1.98 -0.12
N ILE A 77 -9.59 -1.96 -0.98
CA ILE A 77 -10.88 -1.34 -0.68
C ILE A 77 -11.62 -2.13 0.42
N VAL A 78 -11.76 -3.44 0.24
CA VAL A 78 -12.52 -4.30 1.18
C VAL A 78 -11.88 -4.28 2.56
N GLU A 79 -10.57 -4.52 2.64
CA GLU A 79 -9.86 -4.59 3.92
C GLU A 79 -9.73 -3.20 4.57
N GLY A 80 -9.52 -2.14 3.78
CA GLY A 80 -9.50 -0.78 4.30
C GLY A 80 -10.83 -0.36 4.93
N ARG A 81 -11.95 -0.78 4.33
CA ARG A 81 -13.30 -0.57 4.90
C ARG A 81 -13.50 -1.42 6.16
N ARG A 82 -13.10 -2.69 6.13
CA ARG A 82 -13.19 -3.60 7.28
C ARG A 82 -12.43 -3.05 8.50
N LEU A 83 -11.28 -2.43 8.29
CA LEU A 83 -10.46 -1.83 9.33
C LEU A 83 -10.80 -0.35 9.63
N ARG A 84 -11.87 0.20 9.02
CA ARG A 84 -12.32 1.60 9.18
C ARG A 84 -11.21 2.64 8.97
N MET A 85 -10.30 2.38 8.03
CA MET A 85 -9.14 3.24 7.75
C MET A 85 -9.58 4.53 7.04
N LYS A 86 -9.54 5.68 7.72
CA LYS A 86 -10.04 6.98 7.21
C LYS A 86 -9.34 7.52 5.95
N ARG A 87 -8.12 7.07 5.63
CA ARG A 87 -7.28 7.62 4.54
C ARG A 87 -6.87 6.60 3.48
N VAL A 88 -7.40 5.37 3.52
CA VAL A 88 -7.05 4.32 2.54
C VAL A 88 -7.33 4.72 1.10
N TRP A 89 -8.40 5.50 0.88
CA TRP A 89 -8.79 5.93 -0.46
C TRP A 89 -7.71 6.76 -1.16
N LEU A 90 -6.89 7.53 -0.41
CA LEU A 90 -5.75 8.26 -0.99
C LEU A 90 -4.68 7.31 -1.55
N VAL A 91 -4.45 6.17 -0.88
CA VAL A 91 -3.48 5.16 -1.33
C VAL A 91 -4.00 4.38 -2.52
N VAL A 92 -5.32 4.09 -2.54
CA VAL A 92 -5.99 3.48 -3.69
C VAL A 92 -5.94 4.42 -4.89
N LEU A 93 -6.17 5.72 -4.70
CA LEU A 93 -6.08 6.70 -5.80
C LEU A 93 -4.68 6.79 -6.38
N THR A 94 -3.62 6.68 -5.56
CA THR A 94 -2.25 6.73 -6.07
C THR A 94 -1.84 5.49 -6.87
N ALA A 95 -2.55 4.36 -6.76
CA ALA A 95 -2.19 3.12 -7.44
C ALA A 95 -2.14 3.24 -8.98
N PRO A 96 -3.17 3.81 -9.66
CA PRO A 96 -3.12 4.03 -11.10
C PRO A 96 -2.17 5.16 -11.55
N PHE A 97 -1.89 6.15 -10.69
CA PHE A 97 -1.10 7.33 -11.09
C PHE A 97 0.40 7.23 -10.75
N ILE A 98 0.80 6.38 -9.80
CA ILE A 98 2.18 6.26 -9.33
C ILE A 98 2.75 4.89 -9.71
N ALA A 99 2.22 3.82 -9.13
CA ALA A 99 2.48 2.42 -9.49
C ALA A 99 1.83 1.47 -8.46
N LEU A 100 1.32 0.33 -8.93
CA LEU A 100 0.86 -0.75 -8.04
C LEU A 100 1.98 -1.25 -7.11
N ALA A 101 3.21 -1.34 -7.62
CA ALA A 101 4.39 -1.78 -6.88
C ALA A 101 4.76 -0.87 -5.68
N PHE A 102 4.28 0.38 -5.68
CA PHE A 102 4.38 1.28 -4.53
C PHE A 102 3.12 1.24 -3.66
N ALA A 103 1.96 1.42 -4.30
CA ALA A 103 0.70 1.63 -3.58
C ALA A 103 0.27 0.40 -2.77
N PHE A 104 0.45 -0.81 -3.30
CA PHE A 104 0.05 -2.03 -2.62
C PHE A 104 0.90 -2.31 -1.37
N PRO A 105 2.25 -2.29 -1.42
CA PRO A 105 3.05 -2.41 -0.21
C PRO A 105 2.80 -1.28 0.80
N LEU A 106 2.62 -0.04 0.36
CA LEU A 106 2.28 1.07 1.27
C LEU A 106 0.95 0.79 2.00
N PHE A 107 -0.05 0.28 1.29
CA PHE A 107 -1.31 -0.14 1.89
C PHE A 107 -1.09 -1.24 2.95
N LEU A 108 -0.30 -2.26 2.64
CA LEU A 108 -0.01 -3.35 3.59
C LEU A 108 0.68 -2.83 4.87
N ALA A 109 1.58 -1.85 4.74
CA ALA A 109 2.21 -1.22 5.90
C ALA A 109 1.19 -0.50 6.81
N LEU A 110 0.28 0.26 6.21
CA LEU A 110 -0.77 0.97 6.94
C LEU A 110 -1.80 0.00 7.55
N ARG A 111 -2.09 -1.10 6.85
CA ARG A 111 -2.94 -2.19 7.33
C ARG A 111 -2.36 -2.83 8.59
N GLU A 112 -1.07 -3.15 8.60
CA GLU A 112 -0.40 -3.71 9.78
C GLU A 112 -0.48 -2.76 10.99
N ARG A 113 -0.37 -1.44 10.75
CA ARG A 113 -0.55 -0.46 11.81
C ARG A 113 -1.98 -0.45 12.37
N ALA A 114 -2.99 -0.45 11.50
CA ALA A 114 -4.40 -0.49 11.91
C ALA A 114 -4.74 -1.78 12.69
N LEU A 115 -4.14 -2.92 12.32
CA LEU A 115 -4.31 -4.19 13.03
C LEU A 115 -3.59 -4.22 14.38
N ALA A 116 -2.49 -3.49 14.54
CA ALA A 116 -1.82 -3.34 15.83
C ALA A 116 -2.67 -2.47 16.77
N GLU A 117 -3.13 -1.31 16.29
CA GLU A 117 -4.02 -0.40 17.02
C GLU A 117 -5.27 -1.14 17.55
N GLY A 118 -5.97 -1.91 16.70
CA GLY A 118 -7.15 -2.67 17.13
C GLY A 118 -6.87 -3.95 17.96
N ARG A 119 -5.61 -4.34 18.17
CA ARG A 119 -5.25 -5.42 19.13
C ARG A 119 -5.06 -4.83 20.52
N ASP A 120 -4.38 -3.69 20.59
CA ASP A 120 -4.14 -2.98 21.84
C ASP A 120 -5.46 -2.59 22.53
N GLU A 121 -6.43 -2.06 21.76
CA GLU A 121 -7.78 -1.72 22.26
C GLU A 121 -8.54 -2.93 22.88
N ARG A 122 -8.33 -4.13 22.31
CA ARG A 122 -8.96 -5.36 22.82
C ARG A 122 -8.28 -5.87 24.09
N SER A 123 -6.96 -5.73 24.21
CA SER A 123 -6.24 -6.11 25.43
C SER A 123 -6.51 -5.17 26.61
N GLU A 124 -6.97 -3.95 26.35
CA GLU A 124 -7.33 -2.97 27.40
C GLU A 124 -8.79 -3.07 27.88
N SER A 125 -9.62 -3.89 27.22
CA SER A 125 -11.02 -4.14 27.62
C SER A 125 -11.08 -5.27 28.67
N PRO A 126 -11.55 -5.03 29.91
CA PRO A 126 -11.62 -6.01 30.99
C PRO A 126 -12.60 -7.16 30.75
#